data_AF-A0A2P9FH92-F1
#
_entry.id   AF-A0A2P9FH92-F1
#
_cell.length_a   1.000
_cell.length_b   1.000
_cell.length_c   1.000
_cell.angle_alpha   90.00
_cell.angle_beta   90.00
_cell.angle_gamma   90.00
#
_symmetry.space_group_name_H-M   'P 1'
#
loop_
_entity.id
_entity.type
_entity.pdbx_description
1 polymer ?
#
loop_
_entity_poly.entity_id
_entity_poly.type
_entity_poly.pdbx_seq_one_letter_code
_entity_poly.pdbx_strand_id
1 'polypeptide(L)'
;MLTDLEKLGADSTMPLSDATRVLWSADFSHSRRLCLELAALAAGAPTYAVFAMVESIEAVSLTIFTHCRGIALRDGRECEFFGTKHYMAEASHSIKSPEVEEKSLPSLDDAQREEAMRMVDRTFSLFDNWSGSLLRFALESGDHGRTYERLIQESKDLLPETEAVAAAAF
;
A
#
# COMPACT_ATOMS: atom_id res chain seq x y z
N MET A 1 0.04 9.71 -8.79
CA MET A 1 0.31 8.27 -8.88
C MET A 1 0.05 7.74 -10.29
N LEU A 2 -1.18 7.87 -10.83
CA LEU A 2 -1.52 7.34 -12.17
C LEU A 2 -0.58 7.85 -13.28
N THR A 3 -0.34 9.16 -13.35
CA THR A 3 0.62 9.76 -14.28
C THR A 3 2.04 9.20 -14.15
N ASP A 4 2.44 8.75 -12.97
CA ASP A 4 3.76 8.14 -12.79
C ASP A 4 3.79 6.73 -13.35
N LEU A 5 2.69 5.97 -13.24
CA LEU A 5 2.59 4.64 -13.84
C LEU A 5 2.72 4.73 -15.37
N GLU A 6 2.05 5.70 -16.00
CA GLU A 6 2.18 6.00 -17.43
C GLU A 6 3.63 6.35 -17.79
N LYS A 7 4.23 7.31 -17.07
CA LYS A 7 5.61 7.79 -17.29
C LYS A 7 6.66 6.69 -17.12
N LEU A 8 6.45 5.77 -16.17
CA LEU A 8 7.38 4.67 -15.87
C LEU A 8 7.18 3.46 -16.79
N GLY A 9 6.17 3.48 -17.68
CA GLY A 9 5.81 2.33 -18.49
C GLY A 9 5.23 1.17 -17.68
N ALA A 10 4.72 1.46 -16.48
CA ALA A 10 4.05 0.49 -15.60
C ALA A 10 2.53 0.44 -15.83
N ASP A 11 2.00 1.27 -16.73
CA ASP A 11 0.58 1.27 -17.14
C ASP A 11 0.32 0.26 -18.27
N SER A 12 0.21 -1.01 -17.90
CA SER A 12 -0.04 -2.11 -18.85
C SER A 12 -1.53 -2.32 -19.09
N THR A 13 -1.94 -2.40 -20.36
CA THR A 13 -3.32 -2.75 -20.73
C THR A 13 -3.55 -4.25 -20.63
N MET A 14 -4.61 -4.66 -19.93
CA MET A 14 -5.09 -6.05 -19.92
C MET A 14 -6.61 -6.12 -19.71
N PRO A 15 -7.29 -7.23 -20.06
CA PRO A 15 -8.69 -7.42 -19.71
C PRO A 15 -8.92 -7.24 -18.21
N LEU A 16 -10.04 -6.62 -17.83
CA LEU A 16 -10.38 -6.39 -16.42
C LEU A 16 -10.39 -7.68 -15.59
N SER A 17 -10.84 -8.79 -16.19
CA SER A 17 -10.84 -10.10 -15.56
C SER A 17 -9.43 -10.60 -15.26
N ASP A 18 -8.45 -10.30 -16.12
CA ASP A 18 -7.05 -10.70 -15.93
C ASP A 18 -6.35 -9.75 -14.93
N ALA A 19 -6.64 -8.44 -14.99
CA ALA A 19 -6.20 -7.49 -13.96
C ALA A 19 -6.67 -7.91 -12.56
N THR A 20 -7.93 -8.33 -12.45
CA THR A 20 -8.48 -8.85 -11.20
C THR A 20 -7.74 -10.12 -10.74
N ARG A 21 -7.41 -11.05 -11.64
CA ARG A 21 -6.63 -12.26 -11.27
C ARG A 21 -5.27 -11.90 -10.70
N VAL A 22 -4.54 -10.98 -11.34
CA VAL A 22 -3.24 -10.50 -10.85
C VAL A 22 -3.40 -9.86 -9.47
N LEU A 23 -4.31 -8.89 -9.35
CA LEU A 23 -4.53 -8.16 -8.10
C LEU A 23 -5.06 -9.04 -6.96
N TRP A 24 -5.71 -10.17 -7.25
CA TRP A 24 -6.25 -11.13 -6.26
C TRP A 24 -5.36 -12.36 -6.03
N SER A 25 -4.25 -12.47 -6.76
CA SER A 25 -3.27 -13.53 -6.56
C SER A 25 -2.66 -13.52 -5.14
N ALA A 26 -1.94 -14.60 -4.82
CA ALA A 26 -1.20 -14.74 -3.57
C ALA A 26 -0.09 -13.68 -3.46
N ASP A 27 0.60 -13.38 -4.56
CA ASP A 27 1.72 -12.41 -4.61
C ASP A 27 1.26 -11.01 -4.17
N PHE A 28 0.05 -10.61 -4.56
CA PHE A 28 -0.52 -9.30 -4.22
C PHE A 28 -1.39 -9.29 -2.94
N SER A 29 -1.47 -10.42 -2.23
CA SER A 29 -2.31 -10.54 -1.02
C SER A 29 -1.94 -9.55 0.10
N HIS A 30 -0.66 -9.21 0.22
CA HIS A 30 -0.13 -8.31 1.24
C HIS A 30 -0.66 -6.88 1.09
N SER A 31 -0.80 -6.38 -0.14
CA SER A 31 -1.39 -5.05 -0.41
C SER A 31 -2.87 -5.00 -0.03
N ARG A 32 -3.62 -6.07 -0.33
CA ARG A 32 -5.04 -6.16 0.07
C ARG A 32 -5.17 -6.25 1.59
N ARG A 33 -4.32 -7.06 2.22
CA ARG A 33 -4.29 -7.25 3.66
C ARG A 33 -3.99 -5.94 4.39
N LEU A 34 -2.99 -5.17 3.94
CA LEU A 34 -2.69 -3.85 4.52
C LEU A 34 -3.93 -2.96 4.56
N CYS A 35 -4.61 -2.76 3.42
CA CYS A 35 -5.79 -1.90 3.34
C CYS A 35 -6.94 -2.39 4.25
N LEU A 36 -7.22 -3.70 4.22
CA LEU A 36 -8.31 -4.28 5.00
C LEU A 36 -8.02 -4.24 6.51
N GLU A 37 -6.78 -4.48 6.92
CA GLU A 37 -6.39 -4.46 8.33
C GLU A 37 -6.35 -3.04 8.88
N LEU A 38 -5.87 -2.04 8.11
CA LEU A 38 -5.97 -0.63 8.51
C LEU A 38 -7.44 -0.19 8.67
N ALA A 39 -8.31 -0.58 7.73
CA ALA A 39 -9.74 -0.29 7.85
C ALA A 39 -10.37 -0.97 9.08
N ALA A 40 -10.00 -2.22 9.36
CA ALA A 40 -10.48 -2.96 10.52
C ALA A 40 -10.00 -2.35 11.84
N LEU A 41 -8.75 -1.89 11.91
CA LEU A 41 -8.20 -1.18 13.06
C LEU A 41 -8.97 0.12 13.31
N ALA A 42 -9.33 0.85 12.26
CA ALA A 42 -10.06 2.10 12.38
C ALA A 42 -11.54 1.92 12.76
N ALA A 43 -12.20 0.85 12.30
CA ALA A 43 -13.66 0.70 12.29
C ALA A 43 -14.36 0.70 13.67
N GLY A 44 -13.60 0.61 14.76
CA GLY A 44 -14.13 0.73 16.12
C GLY A 44 -13.18 1.41 17.11
N ALA A 45 -12.08 1.99 16.62
CA ALA A 45 -11.09 2.61 17.48
C ALA A 45 -11.54 4.00 17.94
N PRO A 46 -11.20 4.39 19.19
CA PRO A 46 -11.44 5.76 19.65
C PRO A 46 -10.59 6.74 18.85
N THR A 47 -11.03 8.00 18.77
CA THR A 47 -10.39 9.04 17.94
C THR A 47 -8.90 9.20 18.21
N TYR A 48 -8.45 9.11 19.47
CA TYR A 48 -7.04 9.24 19.81
C TYR A 48 -6.18 8.09 19.24
N ALA A 49 -6.74 6.87 19.14
CA ALA A 49 -6.03 5.73 18.58
C ALA A 49 -6.01 5.83 17.05
N VAL A 50 -7.12 6.24 16.41
CA VAL A 50 -7.15 6.53 14.97
C VAL A 50 -6.15 7.64 14.62
N PHE A 51 -6.04 8.66 15.46
CA PHE A 51 -5.05 9.72 15.30
C PHE A 51 -3.62 9.16 15.34
N ALA A 52 -3.28 8.34 16.34
CA ALA A 52 -1.98 7.68 16.42
C ALA A 52 -1.69 6.76 15.20
N MET A 53 -2.71 6.10 14.65
CA MET A 53 -2.61 5.32 13.41
C MET A 53 -2.26 6.21 12.21
N VAL A 54 -2.94 7.35 12.04
CA VAL A 54 -2.68 8.31 10.95
C VAL A 54 -1.27 8.87 11.05
N GLU A 55 -0.85 9.33 12.23
CA GLU A 55 0.52 9.81 12.45
C GLU A 55 1.58 8.74 12.13
N SER A 56 1.27 7.47 12.41
CA SER A 56 2.14 6.35 12.05
C SER A 56 2.21 6.14 10.53
N ILE A 57 1.09 6.29 9.82
CA ILE A 57 1.03 6.24 8.35
C ILE A 57 1.86 7.39 7.75
N GLU A 58 1.76 8.60 8.30
CA GLU A 58 2.55 9.77 7.86
C GLU A 58 4.05 9.60 8.14
N ALA A 59 4.44 8.98 9.26
CA ALA A 59 5.84 8.65 9.51
C ALA A 59 6.39 7.64 8.48
N VAL A 60 5.56 6.66 8.08
CA VAL A 60 5.91 5.69 7.04
C VAL A 60 6.01 6.37 5.66
N SER A 61 5.03 7.21 5.29
CA SER A 61 5.02 7.92 4.02
C SER A 61 6.25 8.82 3.90
N LEU A 62 6.60 9.58 4.94
CA LEU A 62 7.80 10.41 4.98
C LEU A 62 9.06 9.59 4.73
N THR A 63 9.15 8.40 5.34
CA THR A 63 10.28 7.48 5.13
C THR A 63 10.35 7.03 3.67
N ILE A 64 9.24 6.54 3.11
CA ILE A 64 9.16 6.10 1.71
C ILE A 64 9.56 7.24 0.77
N PHE A 65 8.94 8.41 0.90
CA PHE A 65 9.19 9.55 0.01
C PHE A 65 10.57 10.17 0.19
N THR A 66 11.17 10.09 1.38
CA THR A 66 12.58 10.47 1.57
C THR A 66 13.51 9.58 0.74
N HIS A 67 13.23 8.28 0.68
CA HIS A 67 14.02 7.32 -0.10
C HIS A 67 13.66 7.28 -1.59
N CYS A 68 12.44 7.69 -1.95
CA CYS A 68 12.01 7.85 -3.34
C CYS A 68 12.32 9.25 -3.91
N ARG A 69 12.81 10.19 -3.10
CA ARG A 69 13.02 11.58 -3.52
C ARG A 69 13.90 11.65 -4.76
N GLY A 70 13.39 12.33 -5.79
CA GLY A 70 14.14 12.53 -7.03
C GLY A 70 14.22 11.29 -7.91
N ILE A 71 13.22 10.39 -7.87
CA ILE A 71 13.03 9.44 -8.97
C ILE A 71 12.82 10.26 -10.26
N ALA A 72 13.92 10.35 -11.02
CA ALA A 72 13.95 10.92 -12.36
C ALA A 72 13.81 9.77 -13.37
N LEU A 73 13.00 10.01 -14.39
CA LEU A 73 12.89 9.14 -15.54
C LEU A 73 14.23 9.11 -16.30
N ARG A 74 14.41 8.11 -17.16
CA ARG A 74 15.61 7.96 -18.00
C ARG A 74 15.88 9.18 -18.91
N ASP A 75 14.85 9.97 -19.22
CA ASP A 75 14.94 11.19 -20.02
C ASP A 75 15.10 12.48 -19.18
N GLY A 76 15.31 12.34 -17.87
CA GLY A 76 15.53 13.45 -16.96
C GLY A 76 14.27 14.15 -16.46
N ARG A 77 13.06 13.70 -16.85
CA ARG A 77 11.80 14.23 -16.31
C ARG A 77 11.51 13.66 -14.92
N GLU A 78 10.75 14.39 -14.11
CA GLU A 78 10.42 13.97 -12.74
C GLU A 78 9.07 13.23 -12.65
N CYS A 79 9.00 12.28 -11.72
CA CYS A 79 7.73 11.72 -11.24
C CYS A 79 6.96 12.74 -10.39
N GLU A 80 5.63 12.69 -10.42
CA GLU A 80 4.75 13.59 -9.66
C GLU A 80 4.54 13.11 -8.22
N PHE A 81 4.21 11.83 -8.06
CA PHE A 81 3.85 11.23 -6.77
C PHE A 81 5.04 10.59 -6.08
N PHE A 82 5.89 9.88 -6.82
CA PHE A 82 7.13 9.32 -6.28
C PHE A 82 8.31 10.30 -6.35
N GLY A 83 8.13 11.48 -6.96
CA GLY A 83 9.15 12.52 -7.03
C GLY A 83 9.17 13.47 -5.83
N THR A 84 9.83 14.62 -6.00
CA THR A 84 10.08 15.59 -4.92
C THR A 84 8.81 16.29 -4.45
N LYS A 85 7.80 16.45 -5.33
CA LYS A 85 6.58 17.19 -5.01
C LYS A 85 5.83 16.59 -3.81
N HIS A 86 5.65 15.27 -3.78
CA HIS A 86 4.90 14.62 -2.70
C HIS A 86 5.68 14.63 -1.38
N TYR A 87 7.01 14.44 -1.43
CA TYR A 87 7.87 14.63 -0.27
C TYR A 87 7.71 16.04 0.34
N MET A 88 7.68 17.09 -0.49
CA MET A 88 7.51 18.46 0.01
C MET A 88 6.14 18.69 0.64
N ALA A 89 5.08 18.10 0.07
CA ALA A 89 3.75 18.15 0.66
C ALA A 89 3.72 17.45 2.03
N GLU A 90 4.28 16.24 2.12
CA GLU A 90 4.29 15.49 3.38
C GLU A 90 5.15 16.16 4.45
N ALA A 91 6.32 16.69 4.07
CA ALA A 91 7.18 17.43 4.98
C ALA A 91 6.51 18.72 5.52
N SER A 92 5.51 19.26 4.82
CA SER A 92 4.73 20.42 5.25
C SER A 92 3.55 20.08 6.17
N HIS A 93 3.16 18.81 6.28
CA HIS A 93 2.02 18.34 7.08
C HIS A 93 2.38 17.90 8.51
N SER A 94 3.64 18.03 8.92
CA SER A 94 4.09 17.59 10.25
C SER A 94 3.22 18.16 11.38
N ILE A 95 2.79 17.28 12.31
CA ILE A 95 2.12 17.66 13.56
C ILE A 95 2.98 18.58 14.45
N LYS A 96 4.28 18.67 14.16
CA LYS A 96 5.21 19.65 14.74
C LYS A 96 5.16 21.00 14.04
N SER A 97 4.19 21.24 13.18
CA SER A 97 3.95 22.55 12.61
C SER A 97 3.55 23.50 13.75
N PRO A 98 4.01 24.77 13.72
CA PRO A 98 3.73 25.72 14.79
C PRO A 98 2.23 25.86 15.12
N GLU A 99 1.36 25.74 14.12
CA GLU A 99 -0.10 25.86 14.26
C GLU A 99 -0.75 24.71 15.06
N VAL A 100 -0.12 23.54 15.11
CA VAL A 100 -0.58 22.37 15.88
C VAL A 100 0.11 22.31 17.24
N GLU A 101 1.40 22.67 17.33
CA GLU A 101 2.10 22.80 18.61
C GLU A 101 1.46 23.86 19.53
N GLU A 102 0.90 24.93 18.96
CA GLU A 102 0.15 25.95 19.72
C GLU A 102 -1.19 25.44 20.27
N LYS A 103 -1.72 24.31 19.77
CA LYS A 103 -2.93 23.67 20.30
C LYS A 103 -2.54 22.61 21.31
N SER A 104 -2.84 22.85 22.59
CA SER A 104 -2.71 21.83 23.63
C SER A 104 -3.65 20.66 23.35
N LEU A 105 -3.14 19.59 22.73
CA LEU A 105 -3.87 18.33 22.62
C LEU A 105 -4.20 17.79 24.03
N PRO A 106 -5.37 17.17 24.22
CA PRO A 106 -5.72 16.58 25.51
C PRO A 106 -4.72 15.47 25.87
N SER A 107 -4.38 15.39 27.16
CA SER A 107 -3.52 14.32 27.67
C SER A 107 -4.25 12.99 27.67
N LEU A 108 -3.53 11.92 27.29
CA LEU A 108 -4.01 10.55 27.42
C LEU A 108 -3.72 10.01 28.81
N ASP A 109 -4.65 9.24 29.37
CA ASP A 109 -4.36 8.40 30.53
C ASP A 109 -3.47 7.19 30.14
N ASP A 110 -3.04 6.42 31.14
CA ASP A 110 -2.11 5.31 30.92
C ASP A 110 -2.71 4.20 30.02
N ALA A 111 -4.01 3.92 30.14
CA ALA A 111 -4.67 2.89 29.35
C ALA A 111 -4.83 3.33 27.89
N GLN A 112 -5.23 4.59 27.67
CA GLN A 112 -5.32 5.21 26.35
C GLN A 112 -3.95 5.29 25.67
N ARG A 113 -2.90 5.60 26.45
CA ARG A 113 -1.51 5.61 25.95
C ARG A 113 -1.09 4.22 25.50
N GLU A 114 -1.35 3.20 26.30
CA GLU A 114 -1.01 1.81 25.95
C GLU A 114 -1.78 1.34 24.70
N GLU A 115 -3.05 1.71 24.58
CA GLU A 115 -3.87 1.42 23.39
C GLU A 115 -3.34 2.13 22.14
N ALA A 116 -2.98 3.41 22.24
CA ALA A 116 -2.37 4.16 21.15
C ALA A 116 -1.03 3.54 20.72
N MET A 117 -0.19 3.11 21.66
CA MET A 117 1.07 2.43 21.36
C MET A 117 0.84 1.11 20.60
N ARG A 118 -0.13 0.29 21.01
CA ARG A 118 -0.48 -0.94 20.27
C ARG A 118 -0.95 -0.64 18.85
N MET A 119 -1.70 0.45 18.66
CA MET A 119 -2.13 0.89 17.34
C MET A 119 -0.94 1.28 16.45
N VAL A 120 0.01 2.03 17.01
CA VAL A 120 1.26 2.43 16.35
C VAL A 120 2.06 1.19 15.94
N ASP A 121 2.34 0.29 16.88
CA ASP A 121 3.12 -0.93 16.63
C ASP A 121 2.47 -1.81 15.55
N ARG A 122 1.14 -1.94 15.61
CA ARG A 122 0.40 -2.71 14.61
C ARG A 122 0.48 -2.07 13.23
N THR A 123 0.36 -0.75 13.16
CA THR A 123 0.45 0.01 11.90
C THR A 123 1.83 -0.18 11.26
N PHE A 124 2.91 0.05 12.01
CA PHE A 124 4.27 -0.19 11.52
C PHE A 124 4.49 -1.63 11.07
N SER A 125 4.01 -2.61 11.85
CA SER A 125 4.12 -4.02 11.48
C SER A 125 3.42 -4.35 10.17
N LEU A 126 2.26 -3.74 9.88
CA LEU A 126 1.55 -3.94 8.62
C LEU A 126 2.35 -3.38 7.42
N PHE A 127 2.94 -2.19 7.57
CA PHE A 127 3.78 -1.58 6.52
C PHE A 127 5.12 -2.29 6.33
N ASP A 128 5.75 -2.78 7.40
CA ASP A 128 6.97 -3.59 7.32
C ASP A 128 6.73 -4.86 6.50
N ASN A 129 5.66 -5.61 6.84
CA ASN A 129 5.27 -6.79 6.08
C ASN A 129 4.95 -6.48 4.61
N TRP A 130 4.23 -5.38 4.35
CA TRP A 130 3.89 -4.96 3.00
C TRP A 130 5.13 -4.60 2.18
N SER A 131 6.00 -3.74 2.71
CA SER A 131 7.22 -3.29 2.04
C SER A 131 8.21 -4.45 1.79
N GLY A 132 8.37 -5.35 2.76
CA GLY A 132 9.15 -6.57 2.59
C GLY A 132 8.60 -7.49 1.50
N SER A 133 7.27 -7.56 1.35
CA SER A 133 6.63 -8.34 0.29
C SER A 133 6.82 -7.72 -1.09
N LEU A 134 6.76 -6.37 -1.19
CA LEU A 134 7.06 -5.66 -2.43
C LEU A 134 8.51 -5.85 -2.86
N LEU A 135 9.46 -5.77 -1.91
CA LEU A 135 10.87 -6.01 -2.19
C LEU A 135 11.09 -7.44 -2.70
N ARG A 136 10.49 -8.43 -2.03
CA ARG A 136 10.56 -9.82 -2.46
C ARG A 136 10.01 -10.00 -3.87
N PHE A 137 8.82 -9.46 -4.14
CA PHE A 137 8.22 -9.51 -5.47
C PHE A 137 9.14 -8.89 -6.53
N ALA A 138 9.74 -7.73 -6.25
CA ALA A 138 10.66 -7.07 -7.17
C ALA A 138 11.95 -7.86 -7.43
N LEU A 139 12.49 -8.54 -6.42
CA LEU A 139 13.71 -9.35 -6.54
C LEU A 139 13.47 -10.69 -7.26
N GLU A 140 12.29 -11.28 -7.09
CA GLU A 140 11.92 -12.56 -7.69
C GLU A 140 11.35 -12.39 -9.10
N SER A 141 10.76 -11.23 -9.41
CA SER A 141 10.15 -10.93 -10.71
C SER A 141 11.13 -10.23 -11.64
N GLY A 142 11.96 -10.99 -12.34
CA GLY A 142 12.90 -10.44 -13.34
C GLY A 142 12.22 -9.86 -14.59
N ASP A 143 10.99 -10.29 -14.88
CA ASP A 143 10.11 -9.78 -15.94
C ASP A 143 8.67 -9.74 -15.42
N HIS A 144 8.15 -8.53 -15.19
CA HIS A 144 6.80 -8.34 -14.65
C HIS A 144 5.71 -8.84 -15.60
N GLY A 145 5.92 -8.76 -16.92
CA GLY A 145 4.95 -9.23 -17.92
C GLY A 145 4.78 -10.75 -17.82
N ARG A 146 5.89 -11.50 -17.82
CA ARG A 146 5.87 -12.96 -17.62
C ARG A 146 5.29 -13.35 -16.27
N THR A 147 5.55 -12.55 -15.25
CA THR A 147 5.00 -12.79 -13.91
C THR A 147 3.48 -12.66 -13.91
N TYR A 148 2.94 -11.62 -14.55
CA TYR A 148 1.49 -11.44 -14.67
C TYR A 148 0.84 -12.54 -15.51
N GLU A 149 1.45 -12.93 -16.64
CA GLU A 149 0.98 -14.05 -17.46
C GLU A 149 0.89 -15.35 -16.65
N ARG A 150 1.93 -15.65 -15.86
CA ARG A 150 1.94 -16.79 -14.94
C ARG A 150 0.78 -16.71 -13.94
N LEU A 151 0.62 -15.58 -13.25
CA LEU A 151 -0.46 -15.41 -12.26
C LEU A 151 -1.85 -15.54 -12.86
N ILE A 152 -2.05 -15.03 -14.08
CA ILE A 152 -3.30 -15.18 -14.83
C ILE A 152 -3.54 -16.65 -15.14
N GLN A 153 -2.53 -17.37 -15.61
CA GLN A 153 -2.64 -18.78 -15.96
C GLN A 153 -2.90 -19.64 -14.73
N GLU A 154 -2.15 -19.47 -13.65
CA GLU A 154 -2.37 -20.16 -12.37
C GLU A 154 -3.80 -19.97 -11.86
N SER A 155 -4.34 -18.74 -11.95
CA SER A 155 -5.73 -18.49 -11.57
C SER A 155 -6.76 -19.15 -12.50
N LYS A 156 -6.44 -19.32 -13.79
CA LYS A 156 -7.32 -20.05 -14.74
C LYS A 156 -7.25 -21.55 -14.48
N ASP A 157 -6.07 -22.08 -14.15
CA ASP A 157 -5.86 -23.50 -13.85
C ASP A 157 -6.48 -23.92 -12.51
N LEU A 158 -6.65 -22.96 -11.59
CA LEU A 158 -7.40 -23.16 -10.34
C LEU A 158 -8.92 -23.24 -10.54
N LEU A 159 -9.45 -22.91 -11.73
CA LEU A 159 -10.84 -23.22 -12.04
C LEU A 159 -10.96 -24.74 -12.13
N PRO A 160 -11.70 -25.40 -11.23
CA PRO A 160 -11.90 -26.84 -11.35
C PRO A 160 -12.56 -27.16 -12.68
N GLU A 161 -12.50 -28.44 -13.07
CA GLU A 161 -13.37 -29.14 -14.03
C GLU A 161 -14.89 -28.96 -13.75
N THR A 162 -15.30 -28.00 -12.92
CA THR A 162 -16.68 -27.58 -12.69
C THR A 162 -17.41 -27.15 -13.96
N GLU A 163 -16.72 -26.68 -15.00
CA GLU A 163 -17.35 -26.49 -16.31
C GLU A 163 -17.60 -27.81 -17.04
N ALA A 164 -16.79 -28.85 -16.85
CA ALA A 164 -17.04 -30.17 -17.42
C ALA A 164 -18.19 -30.89 -16.71
N VAL A 165 -18.34 -30.71 -15.40
CA VAL A 165 -19.48 -31.26 -14.64
C VAL A 165 -20.77 -30.46 -14.92
N ALA A 166 -20.70 -29.14 -15.11
CA ALA A 166 -21.87 -28.34 -15.48
C ALA A 166 -22.30 -28.56 -16.94
N ALA A 167 -21.36 -28.77 -17.88
CA ALA A 167 -21.67 -29.07 -19.27
C ALA A 167 -22.15 -30.51 -19.51
N ALA A 168 -21.86 -31.45 -18.59
CA ALA A 168 -22.41 -32.80 -18.61
C ALA A 168 -23.77 -32.93 -17.89
N ALA A 169 -24.26 -31.85 -17.28
CA ALA A 169 -25.52 -31.78 -16.54
C ALA A 169 -26.65 -31.05 -17.28
N PHE A 170 -26.43 -30.66 -18.54
CA PHE A 170 -27.43 -30.13 -19.48
C PHE A 170 -27.36 -30.89 -20.81
#